data_AF-A0AAV1CGR8-F1
#
_entry.id   AF-A0AAV1CGR8-F1
#
_cell.length_a   1.000
_cell.length_b   1.000
_cell.length_c   1.000
_cell.angle_alpha   90.00
_cell.angle_beta   90.00
_cell.angle_gamma   90.00
#
_symmetry.space_group_name_H-M   'P 1'
#
loop_
_entity.id
_entity.type
_entity.pdbx_description
1 polymer ?
#
loop_
_entity_poly.entity_id
_entity_poly.type
_entity_poly.pdbx_seq_one_letter_code
_entity_poly.pdbx_strand_id
1 'polypeptide(L)'
;MQRKHYSFFTKTLSRVYLLSSDRRPPPCKISIVEIPSGKMSFRGLCACLLLFLLTLLISPCSSVMGIAVKDLSLPSSGHLSSFLNDLKNLQTRINYTFENVYILGRAMTHASYSHESNKALSILGSRVVEGDVVLHFLDNNVDITAKDLNRKITEVSNEASCASSGMRLGLQKIVRVSARTNSSAPGVVCDAFRAIFGAVVLDSKSLDAGGRVFMGIRDGIGMDMALPK
;
A
#
# COMPACT_ATOMS: atom_id res chain seq x y z
N MET A 1 27.40 -27.84 -22.55
CA MET A 1 27.54 -28.75 -21.39
C MET A 1 28.26 -27.99 -20.27
N GLN A 2 27.82 -28.13 -19.02
CA GLN A 2 28.34 -27.52 -17.75
C GLN A 2 27.99 -26.03 -17.53
N ARG A 3 27.00 -25.62 -16.72
CA ARG A 3 26.75 -25.65 -15.25
C ARG A 3 27.73 -24.82 -14.39
N LYS A 4 27.15 -23.74 -13.82
CA LYS A 4 27.14 -23.23 -12.43
C LYS A 4 28.47 -23.22 -11.63
N HIS A 5 28.81 -22.07 -11.07
CA HIS A 5 28.77 -21.75 -9.62
C HIS A 5 29.46 -20.40 -9.37
N TYR A 6 28.78 -19.45 -8.72
CA TYR A 6 29.48 -18.38 -7.99
C TYR A 6 28.89 -18.29 -6.58
N SER A 7 29.67 -18.81 -5.65
CA SER A 7 29.66 -18.44 -4.24
C SER A 7 30.39 -17.10 -4.13
N PHE A 8 29.86 -16.14 -3.37
CA PHE A 8 30.75 -15.18 -2.74
C PHE A 8 30.32 -14.83 -1.32
N PHE A 9 31.35 -14.85 -0.50
CA PHE A 9 31.38 -14.86 0.94
C PHE A 9 31.31 -13.42 1.47
N THR A 10 30.73 -13.32 2.65
CA THR A 10 30.61 -12.18 3.56
C THR A 10 31.89 -11.35 3.71
N LYS A 11 31.76 -10.01 3.79
CA LYS A 11 32.69 -9.17 4.55
C LYS A 11 31.97 -8.06 5.32
N THR A 12 32.27 -8.09 6.62
CA THR A 12 32.01 -7.19 7.74
C THR A 12 32.50 -5.76 7.50
N LEU A 13 31.76 -4.76 7.98
CA LEU A 13 32.31 -3.48 8.45
C LEU A 13 31.48 -2.94 9.62
N SER A 14 32.15 -2.74 10.75
CA SER A 14 31.64 -2.08 11.94
C SER A 14 32.01 -0.59 11.91
N ARG A 15 31.12 0.24 12.49
CA ARG A 15 31.36 1.14 13.65
C ARG A 15 31.00 2.64 13.45
N VAL A 16 29.90 3.00 14.14
CA VAL A 16 29.66 4.18 15.02
C VAL A 16 29.54 5.59 14.42
N TYR A 17 28.36 6.18 14.62
CA TYR A 17 28.21 7.50 15.26
C TYR A 17 27.12 7.45 16.35
N LEU A 18 27.37 8.21 17.42
CA LEU A 18 26.72 8.24 18.71
C LEU A 18 25.84 9.51 18.85
N LEU A 19 24.81 9.40 19.71
CA LEU A 19 24.16 10.42 20.57
C LEU A 19 22.74 10.95 20.26
N SER A 20 21.89 10.70 21.27
CA SER A 20 20.77 11.50 21.80
C SER A 20 19.46 11.58 21.03
N SER A 21 18.44 10.85 21.50
CA SER A 21 17.53 11.40 22.52
C SER A 21 16.56 10.32 23.02
N ASP A 22 16.39 10.31 24.33
CA ASP A 22 15.72 9.34 25.17
C ASP A 22 14.19 9.41 25.03
N ARG A 23 13.53 8.33 24.57
CA ARG A 23 12.21 7.82 25.02
C ARG A 23 12.02 6.38 24.54
N ARG A 24 12.47 5.40 25.34
CA ARG A 24 12.10 3.98 25.15
C ARG A 24 10.72 3.68 25.76
N PRO A 25 9.77 3.06 25.05
CA PRO A 25 8.67 2.34 25.71
C PRO A 25 9.19 1.01 26.32
N PRO A 26 8.54 0.46 27.36
CA PRO A 26 9.08 -0.67 28.12
C PRO A 26 9.21 -1.94 27.26
N PRO A 27 10.12 -2.86 27.59
CA PRO A 27 10.26 -4.12 26.86
C PRO A 27 9.02 -5.00 27.07
N CYS A 28 8.38 -5.41 25.97
CA CYS A 28 7.42 -6.49 25.99
C CYS A 28 8.11 -7.77 26.48
N LYS A 29 7.69 -8.30 27.64
CA LYS A 29 8.09 -9.64 28.08
C LYS A 29 7.46 -10.66 27.13
N ILE A 30 8.26 -11.20 26.21
CA ILE A 30 7.92 -12.42 25.47
C ILE A 30 8.21 -13.58 26.42
N SER A 31 7.17 -14.17 26.99
CA SER A 31 7.28 -15.48 27.63
C SER A 31 7.39 -16.54 26.53
N ILE A 32 8.59 -17.05 26.32
CA ILE A 32 8.79 -18.29 25.56
C ILE A 32 8.24 -19.42 26.41
N VAL A 33 7.21 -20.12 25.92
CA VAL A 33 6.77 -21.39 26.51
C VAL A 33 7.83 -22.42 26.13
N GLU A 34 8.63 -22.86 27.10
CA GLU A 34 9.48 -24.04 26.94
C GLU A 34 8.60 -25.27 26.69
N ILE A 35 8.75 -25.87 25.53
CA ILE A 35 8.23 -27.22 25.27
C ILE A 35 9.19 -28.19 25.95
N PRO A 36 8.74 -29.01 26.92
CA PRO A 36 9.62 -29.94 27.60
C PRO A 36 10.14 -30.97 26.60
N SER A 37 11.46 -30.97 26.37
CA SER A 37 12.15 -32.02 25.62
C SER A 37 12.28 -33.27 26.50
N GLY A 38 11.15 -33.91 26.76
CA GLY A 38 11.07 -35.22 27.41
C GLY A 38 11.04 -36.33 26.37
N LYS A 39 11.94 -37.31 26.50
CA LYS A 39 11.98 -38.51 25.64
C LYS A 39 10.63 -39.24 25.69
N MET A 40 9.85 -39.13 24.62
CA MET A 40 8.53 -39.76 24.52
C MET A 40 8.68 -41.23 24.13
N SER A 41 8.22 -42.12 25.01
CA SER A 41 8.14 -43.58 24.77
C SER A 41 7.09 -43.91 23.71
N PHE A 42 7.38 -44.89 22.85
CA PHE A 42 6.64 -45.27 21.65
C PHE A 42 5.18 -45.74 21.89
N ARG A 43 4.76 -45.90 23.15
CA ARG A 43 3.36 -46.21 23.51
C ARG A 43 2.46 -44.96 23.63
N GLY A 44 3.03 -43.75 23.63
CA GLY A 44 2.29 -42.48 23.75
C GLY A 44 1.88 -41.84 22.43
N LEU A 45 2.46 -42.23 21.29
CA LEU A 45 2.13 -41.64 19.98
C LEU A 45 0.71 -41.99 19.51
N CYS A 46 0.20 -43.16 19.89
CA CYS A 46 -1.12 -43.64 19.46
C CYS A 46 -2.25 -42.87 20.16
N ALA A 47 -2.06 -42.46 21.42
CA ALA A 47 -3.04 -41.69 22.18
C ALA A 47 -3.19 -40.24 21.68
N CYS A 48 -2.08 -39.59 21.28
CA CYS A 48 -2.14 -38.23 20.71
C CYS A 48 -2.78 -38.20 19.30
N LEU A 49 -2.52 -39.22 18.46
CA LEU A 49 -3.15 -39.33 17.14
C LEU A 49 -4.65 -39.64 17.24
N LEU A 50 -5.06 -40.47 18.21
CA LEU A 50 -6.48 -40.76 18.45
C LEU A 50 -7.24 -39.54 19.00
N LEU A 51 -6.62 -38.75 19.89
CA LEU A 51 -7.21 -37.50 20.37
C LEU A 51 -7.34 -36.45 19.26
N PHE A 52 -6.35 -36.36 18.35
CA PHE A 52 -6.38 -35.45 17.21
C PHE A 52 -7.44 -35.85 16.17
N LEU A 53 -7.65 -37.15 15.95
CA LEU A 53 -8.70 -37.68 15.08
C LEU A 53 -10.10 -37.54 15.68
N LEU A 54 -10.25 -37.67 17.00
CA LEU A 54 -11.50 -37.40 17.72
C LEU A 54 -11.91 -35.93 17.65
N THR A 55 -10.96 -34.99 17.63
CA THR A 55 -11.26 -33.56 17.46
C THR A 55 -11.70 -33.17 16.04
N LEU A 56 -11.40 -33.97 15.02
CA LEU A 56 -11.81 -33.71 13.63
C LEU A 56 -13.24 -34.19 13.31
N LEU A 57 -13.81 -35.08 14.13
CA LEU A 57 -15.15 -35.65 13.91
C LEU A 57 -16.27 -34.95 14.69
N ILE A 58 -15.93 -33.97 15.53
CA ILE A 58 -16.90 -33.11 16.24
C ILE A 58 -16.78 -31.69 15.69
N SER A 59 -17.04 -31.55 14.39
CA SER A 59 -17.36 -30.27 13.79
C SER A 59 -18.86 -30.23 13.55
N PRO A 60 -19.57 -29.27 14.16
CA PRO A 60 -20.54 -28.50 13.42
C PRO A 60 -20.03 -27.07 13.30
N CYS A 61 -20.21 -26.58 12.08
CA CYS A 61 -19.97 -25.23 11.63
C CYS A 61 -20.56 -24.17 12.59
N SER A 62 -20.01 -22.95 12.45
CA SER A 62 -20.62 -21.67 12.80
C SER A 62 -20.43 -21.15 14.23
N SER A 63 -19.26 -20.53 14.49
CA SER A 63 -19.20 -19.17 15.07
C SER A 63 -17.76 -18.66 15.13
N VAL A 64 -17.30 -17.99 14.06
CA VAL A 64 -16.31 -16.93 14.21
C VAL A 64 -17.06 -15.77 14.84
N MET A 65 -16.82 -15.47 16.13
CA MET A 65 -17.12 -14.15 16.69
C MET A 65 -16.44 -13.97 18.05
N GLY A 66 -15.71 -12.86 18.20
CA GLY A 66 -15.44 -12.28 19.52
C GLY A 66 -13.97 -12.26 19.95
N ILE A 67 -13.11 -11.48 19.27
CA ILE A 67 -12.01 -10.84 20.00
C ILE A 67 -12.67 -9.80 20.91
N ALA A 68 -12.79 -10.11 22.19
CA ALA A 68 -13.21 -9.17 23.21
C ALA A 68 -12.09 -8.12 23.38
N VAL A 69 -12.18 -7.02 22.63
CA VAL A 69 -11.41 -5.80 22.90
C VAL A 69 -12.06 -5.13 24.11
N LYS A 70 -11.62 -5.49 25.32
CA LYS A 70 -11.90 -4.72 26.53
C LYS A 70 -10.77 -3.72 26.77
N ASP A 71 -11.17 -2.47 26.92
CA ASP A 71 -10.42 -1.33 27.46
C ASP A 71 -9.28 -0.77 26.61
N LEU A 72 -9.66 -0.20 25.47
CA LEU A 72 -9.03 1.04 24.99
C LEU A 72 -10.10 2.12 24.90
N SER A 73 -10.17 2.99 25.90
CA SER A 73 -10.95 4.23 25.85
C SER A 73 -10.34 5.16 24.80
N LEU A 74 -10.79 5.01 23.55
CA LEU A 74 -10.43 5.85 22.39
C LEU A 74 -11.46 6.98 22.24
N PRO A 75 -11.11 8.24 22.50
CA PRO A 75 -11.99 9.35 22.19
C PRO A 75 -11.81 9.74 20.71
N SER A 76 -12.47 9.07 19.75
CA SER A 76 -12.45 9.54 18.33
C SER A 76 -13.40 8.83 17.33
N SER A 77 -14.49 8.19 17.76
CA SER A 77 -15.37 7.41 16.86
C SER A 77 -15.89 8.18 15.63
N GLY A 78 -16.14 9.49 15.76
CA GLY A 78 -16.66 10.32 14.66
C GLY A 78 -15.66 10.63 13.54
N HIS A 79 -14.38 10.83 13.85
CA HIS A 79 -13.39 11.20 12.83
C HIS A 79 -12.96 9.97 12.01
N LEU A 80 -12.88 8.79 12.65
CA LEU A 80 -12.56 7.55 11.95
C LEU A 80 -13.71 7.14 11.01
N SER A 81 -14.97 7.25 11.46
CA SER A 81 -16.12 6.91 10.62
C SER A 81 -16.24 7.83 9.41
N SER A 82 -16.00 9.14 9.57
CA SER A 82 -15.96 10.08 8.44
C SER A 82 -14.88 9.69 7.44
N PHE A 83 -13.67 9.40 7.90
CA PHE A 83 -12.56 9.03 7.02
C PHE A 83 -12.86 7.75 6.23
N LEU A 84 -13.45 6.72 6.87
CA LEU A 84 -13.86 5.50 6.17
C LEU A 84 -14.94 5.75 5.11
N ASN A 85 -15.88 6.66 5.36
CA ASN A 85 -16.86 7.07 4.37
C ASN A 85 -16.22 7.81 3.19
N ASP A 86 -15.23 8.68 3.45
CA ASP A 86 -14.48 9.36 2.39
C ASP A 86 -13.70 8.37 1.53
N LEU A 87 -13.07 7.35 2.14
CA LEU A 87 -12.41 6.27 1.42
C LEU A 87 -13.39 5.44 0.58
N LYS A 88 -14.60 5.18 1.09
CA LYS A 88 -15.66 4.50 0.34
C LYS A 88 -16.09 5.32 -0.89
N ASN A 89 -16.31 6.62 -0.71
CA ASN A 89 -16.65 7.53 -1.81
C ASN A 89 -15.52 7.63 -2.84
N LEU A 90 -14.27 7.62 -2.39
CA LEU A 90 -13.10 7.64 -3.26
C LEU A 90 -13.05 6.40 -4.16
N GLN A 91 -13.29 5.21 -3.60
CA GLN A 91 -13.37 3.95 -4.37
C GLN A 91 -14.41 4.02 -5.50
N THR A 92 -15.58 4.59 -5.22
CA THR A 92 -16.61 4.83 -6.24
C THR A 92 -16.12 5.79 -7.33
N ARG A 93 -15.44 6.88 -6.95
CA ARG A 93 -14.93 7.89 -7.92
C ARG A 93 -13.85 7.34 -8.84
N ILE A 94 -12.97 6.49 -8.32
CA ILE A 94 -11.90 5.86 -9.12
C ILE A 94 -12.34 4.56 -9.80
N ASN A 95 -13.60 4.14 -9.59
CA ASN A 95 -14.18 2.90 -10.10
C ASN A 95 -13.31 1.66 -9.78
N TYR A 96 -12.79 1.58 -8.55
CA TYR A 96 -11.98 0.45 -8.07
C TYR A 96 -12.33 0.12 -6.62
N THR A 97 -12.67 -1.14 -6.37
CA THR A 97 -12.95 -1.65 -5.02
C THR A 97 -11.73 -2.37 -4.50
N PHE A 98 -11.15 -1.87 -3.40
CA PHE A 98 -10.00 -2.47 -2.74
C PHE A 98 -10.43 -3.71 -1.95
N GLU A 99 -9.67 -4.79 -2.07
CA GLU A 99 -9.76 -5.92 -1.15
C GLU A 99 -9.27 -5.49 0.24
N ASN A 100 -8.17 -4.76 0.29
CA ASN A 100 -7.61 -4.23 1.52
C ASN A 100 -7.66 -2.69 1.58
N VAL A 101 -8.76 -2.18 2.14
CA VAL A 101 -9.01 -0.73 2.32
C VAL A 101 -7.92 -0.02 3.15
N TYR A 102 -7.17 -0.75 3.99
CA TYR A 102 -6.05 -0.17 4.74
C TYR A 102 -4.96 0.39 3.81
N ILE A 103 -4.71 -0.25 2.67
CA ILE A 103 -3.73 0.21 1.68
C ILE A 103 -4.16 1.57 1.10
N LEU A 104 -5.44 1.74 0.79
CA LEU A 104 -6.00 3.02 0.34
C LEU A 104 -5.92 4.08 1.46
N GLY A 105 -6.20 3.70 2.71
CA GLY A 105 -6.02 4.60 3.86
C GLY A 105 -4.58 5.08 4.01
N ARG A 106 -3.60 4.21 3.76
CA ARG A 106 -2.17 4.58 3.72
C ARG A 106 -1.84 5.50 2.56
N ALA A 107 -2.40 5.27 1.37
CA ALA A 107 -2.25 6.16 0.22
C ALA A 107 -2.74 7.59 0.51
N MET A 108 -3.80 7.72 1.32
CA MET A 108 -4.35 9.00 1.77
C MET A 108 -3.71 9.53 3.07
N THR A 109 -2.53 9.05 3.46
CA THR A 109 -1.81 9.51 4.66
C THR A 109 -0.45 10.09 4.30
N HIS A 110 -0.25 11.39 4.53
CA HIS A 110 1.03 12.07 4.26
C HIS A 110 2.07 11.77 5.36
N ALA A 111 3.36 11.88 5.03
CA ALA A 111 4.46 11.67 5.97
C ALA A 111 4.46 12.61 7.18
N SER A 112 3.84 13.78 7.05
CA SER A 112 3.67 14.68 8.20
C SER A 112 2.59 14.22 9.18
N TYR A 113 1.69 13.32 8.79
CA TYR A 113 0.65 12.77 9.65
C TYR A 113 1.11 11.50 10.39
N SER A 114 1.80 10.60 9.69
CA SER A 114 2.27 9.32 10.24
C SER A 114 3.52 8.84 9.52
N HIS A 115 4.34 8.03 10.21
CA HIS A 115 5.45 7.29 9.60
C HIS A 115 4.96 6.32 8.51
N GLU A 116 3.81 5.69 8.75
CA GLU A 116 3.11 4.86 7.76
C GLU A 116 2.44 5.73 6.72
N SER A 117 3.26 6.26 5.83
CA SER A 117 2.89 7.28 4.85
C SER A 117 2.74 6.73 3.44
N ASN A 118 2.22 7.58 2.57
CA ASN A 118 2.00 7.31 1.17
C ASN A 118 3.27 7.39 0.31
N LYS A 119 4.44 7.77 0.85
CA LYS A 119 5.62 8.09 0.03
C LYS A 119 6.12 6.91 -0.81
N ALA A 120 6.16 5.71 -0.22
CA ALA A 120 6.55 4.51 -0.98
C ALA A 120 5.53 4.17 -2.07
N LEU A 121 4.23 4.32 -1.78
CA LEU A 121 3.16 4.09 -2.74
C LEU A 121 3.18 5.14 -3.86
N SER A 122 3.52 6.40 -3.56
CA SER A 122 3.60 7.45 -4.57
C SER A 122 4.76 7.23 -5.55
N ILE A 123 5.88 6.69 -5.06
CA ILE A 123 7.01 6.29 -5.93
C ILE A 123 6.57 5.17 -6.87
N LEU A 124 5.93 4.11 -6.36
CA LEU A 124 5.43 3.01 -7.19
C LEU A 124 4.41 3.53 -8.22
N GLY A 125 3.44 4.30 -7.78
CA GLY A 125 2.41 4.87 -8.63
C GLY A 125 2.95 5.81 -9.70
N SER A 126 4.01 6.57 -9.42
CA SER A 126 4.68 7.39 -10.44
C SER A 126 5.17 6.55 -11.61
N ARG A 127 5.77 5.38 -11.33
CA ARG A 127 6.28 4.48 -12.39
C ARG A 127 5.15 3.81 -13.16
N VAL A 128 4.04 3.51 -12.51
CA VAL A 128 2.83 2.99 -13.15
C VAL A 128 2.28 4.01 -14.14
N VAL A 129 2.09 5.26 -13.70
CA VAL A 129 1.57 6.34 -14.56
C VAL A 129 2.50 6.59 -15.74
N GLU A 130 3.80 6.70 -15.51
CA GLU A 130 4.78 6.93 -16.60
C GLU A 130 4.81 5.74 -17.58
N GLY A 131 4.81 4.52 -17.07
CA GLY A 131 4.84 3.30 -17.90
C GLY A 131 3.57 3.14 -18.74
N ASP A 132 2.40 3.43 -18.16
CA ASP A 132 1.12 3.37 -18.86
C ASP A 132 1.00 4.45 -19.95
N VAL A 133 1.48 5.67 -19.67
CA VAL A 133 1.59 6.72 -20.70
C VAL A 133 2.50 6.28 -21.84
N VAL A 134 3.66 5.70 -21.53
CA VAL A 134 4.58 5.17 -22.56
C VAL A 134 3.91 4.10 -23.41
N LEU A 135 3.26 3.13 -22.76
CA LEU A 135 2.56 2.04 -23.45
C LEU A 135 1.48 2.60 -24.37
N HIS A 136 0.66 3.53 -23.88
CA HIS A 136 -0.40 4.15 -24.67
C HIS A 136 0.12 4.86 -25.92
N PHE A 137 1.20 5.63 -25.83
CA PHE A 137 1.74 6.32 -27.01
C PHE A 137 2.41 5.37 -28.00
N LEU A 138 3.11 4.34 -27.52
CA LEU A 138 3.76 3.36 -28.40
C LEU A 138 2.75 2.44 -29.10
N ASP A 139 1.64 2.09 -28.44
CA ASP A 139 0.56 1.31 -29.05
C ASP A 139 -0.13 2.06 -30.19
N ASN A 140 -0.21 3.40 -30.10
CA ASN A 140 -0.81 4.24 -31.15
C ASN A 140 0.20 4.62 -32.25
N ASN A 141 1.46 4.84 -31.89
CA ASN A 141 2.52 5.22 -32.83
C ASN A 141 3.89 4.69 -32.38
N VAL A 142 4.28 3.53 -32.91
CA VAL A 142 5.57 2.90 -32.62
C VAL A 142 6.77 3.73 -33.10
N ASP A 143 6.58 4.62 -34.07
CA ASP A 143 7.62 5.46 -34.66
C ASP A 143 7.80 6.81 -33.92
N ILE A 144 7.11 7.01 -32.78
CA ILE A 144 7.28 8.23 -31.96
C ILE A 144 8.74 8.41 -31.54
N THR A 145 9.26 9.63 -31.69
CA THR A 145 10.64 9.91 -31.29
C THR A 145 10.79 9.84 -29.78
N ALA A 146 11.95 9.40 -29.29
CA ALA A 146 12.25 9.38 -27.85
C ALA A 146 12.12 10.77 -27.20
N LYS A 147 12.40 11.84 -27.94
CA LYS A 147 12.24 13.23 -27.47
C LYS A 147 10.76 13.57 -27.25
N ASP A 148 9.91 13.27 -28.23
CA ASP A 148 8.48 13.56 -28.14
C ASP A 148 7.81 12.70 -27.06
N LEU A 149 8.19 11.42 -26.95
CA LEU A 149 7.71 10.52 -25.91
C LEU A 149 8.06 11.06 -24.51
N ASN A 150 9.31 11.46 -24.26
CA ASN A 150 9.72 12.03 -22.97
C ASN A 150 8.99 13.35 -22.64
N ARG A 151 8.71 14.17 -23.66
CA ARG A 151 7.87 15.37 -23.48
C ARG A 151 6.47 14.97 -23.01
N LYS A 152 5.85 13.97 -23.65
CA LYS A 152 4.52 13.46 -23.27
C LYS A 152 4.48 12.88 -21.86
N ILE A 153 5.50 12.10 -21.48
CA ILE A 153 5.62 11.61 -20.10
C ILE A 153 5.63 12.79 -19.12
N THR A 154 6.49 13.78 -19.36
CA THR A 154 6.65 14.93 -18.46
C THR A 154 5.38 15.79 -18.39
N GLU A 155 4.69 16.01 -19.51
CA GLU A 155 3.41 16.75 -19.57
C GLU A 155 2.35 16.13 -18.63
N VAL A 156 2.28 14.79 -18.60
CA VAL A 156 1.30 14.07 -17.79
C VAL A 156 1.77 13.87 -16.34
N SER A 157 3.06 13.59 -16.14
CA SER A 157 3.58 13.16 -14.85
C SER A 157 4.12 14.29 -13.98
N ASN A 158 4.26 15.53 -14.47
CA ASN A 158 4.76 16.63 -13.65
C ASN A 158 3.85 16.95 -12.45
N GLU A 159 4.43 17.58 -11.42
CA GLU A 159 3.71 17.86 -10.16
C GLU A 159 2.45 18.70 -10.36
N ALA A 160 2.48 19.71 -11.23
CA ALA A 160 1.34 20.58 -11.47
C ALA A 160 0.15 19.83 -12.09
N SER A 161 0.41 19.01 -13.12
CA SER A 161 -0.59 18.18 -13.81
C SER A 161 -1.19 17.14 -12.87
N CYS A 162 -0.32 16.46 -12.13
CA CYS A 162 -0.67 15.47 -11.12
C CYS A 162 -1.50 16.08 -9.97
N ALA A 163 -1.09 17.24 -9.44
CA ALA A 163 -1.82 17.96 -8.41
C ALA A 163 -3.19 18.42 -8.92
N SER A 164 -3.27 18.97 -10.13
CA SER A 164 -4.54 19.36 -10.76
C SER A 164 -5.51 18.17 -10.88
N SER A 165 -5.01 17.01 -11.31
CA SER A 165 -5.78 15.75 -11.36
C SER A 165 -6.31 15.34 -9.98
N GLY A 166 -5.44 15.36 -8.96
CA GLY A 166 -5.83 15.05 -7.59
C GLY A 166 -6.82 16.05 -6.98
N MET A 167 -6.69 17.33 -7.31
CA MET A 167 -7.64 18.37 -6.87
C MET A 167 -9.03 18.17 -7.46
N ARG A 168 -9.12 17.75 -8.74
CA ARG A 168 -10.39 17.42 -9.40
C ARG A 168 -11.07 16.20 -8.78
N LEU A 169 -10.30 15.22 -8.31
CA LEU A 169 -10.81 14.09 -7.53
C LEU A 169 -11.20 14.46 -6.09
N GLY A 170 -10.83 15.66 -5.62
CA GLY A 170 -11.12 16.16 -4.29
C GLY A 170 -10.19 15.60 -3.19
N LEU A 171 -8.99 15.14 -3.55
CA LEU A 171 -8.07 14.48 -2.62
C LEU A 171 -7.61 15.38 -1.46
N GLN A 172 -7.52 16.69 -1.67
CA GLN A 172 -7.14 17.66 -0.64
C GLN A 172 -8.07 17.67 0.58
N LYS A 173 -9.29 17.12 0.45
CA LYS A 173 -10.27 16.97 1.53
C LYS A 173 -10.15 15.64 2.28
N ILE A 174 -9.47 14.65 1.68
CA ILE A 174 -9.39 13.27 2.18
C ILE A 174 -8.01 12.99 2.79
N VAL A 175 -6.95 13.58 2.21
CA VAL A 175 -5.57 13.33 2.63
C VAL A 175 -5.35 13.84 4.06
N ARG A 176 -4.86 12.93 4.90
CA ARG A 176 -4.51 13.22 6.29
C ARG A 176 -3.12 13.85 6.35
N VAL A 177 -3.04 15.02 6.96
CA VAL A 177 -1.81 15.80 7.15
C VAL A 177 -1.75 16.31 8.59
N SER A 178 -0.56 16.64 9.09
CA SER A 178 -0.48 17.36 10.39
C SER A 178 -1.01 18.79 10.26
N ALA A 179 -1.37 19.41 11.39
CA ALA A 179 -1.89 20.77 11.45
C ALA A 179 -0.96 21.84 10.84
N ARG A 180 0.34 21.56 10.70
CA ARG A 180 1.33 22.48 10.10
C ARG A 180 1.52 22.29 8.60
N THR A 181 0.88 21.29 8.01
CA THR A 181 1.01 20.96 6.59
C THR A 181 -0.26 21.32 5.85
N ASN A 182 -0.14 22.02 4.73
CA ASN A 182 -1.27 22.33 3.88
C ASN A 182 -1.66 21.09 3.04
N SER A 183 -2.86 20.55 3.22
CA SER A 183 -3.37 19.41 2.45
C SER A 183 -3.60 19.72 0.97
N SER A 184 -3.71 21.00 0.62
CA SER A 184 -3.90 21.48 -0.77
C SER A 184 -2.57 21.85 -1.44
N ALA A 185 -1.43 21.67 -0.77
CA ALA A 185 -0.12 21.90 -1.39
C ALA A 185 0.07 20.95 -2.59
N PRO A 186 0.57 21.43 -3.75
CA PRO A 186 0.68 20.62 -4.96
C PRO A 186 1.42 19.29 -4.75
N GLY A 187 2.57 19.31 -4.07
CA GLY A 187 3.32 18.09 -3.76
C GLY A 187 2.55 17.09 -2.90
N VAL A 188 1.74 17.54 -1.92
CA VAL A 188 0.94 16.66 -1.06
C VAL A 188 -0.17 15.98 -1.87
N VAL A 189 -0.89 16.76 -2.68
CA VAL A 189 -1.99 16.26 -3.51
C VAL A 189 -1.43 15.33 -4.60
N CYS A 190 -0.31 15.68 -5.21
CA CYS A 190 0.32 14.85 -6.23
C CYS A 190 0.85 13.53 -5.66
N ASP A 191 1.52 13.55 -4.50
CA ASP A 191 1.96 12.30 -3.84
C ASP A 191 0.76 11.41 -3.52
N ALA A 192 -0.34 11.96 -3.02
CA ALA A 192 -1.56 11.21 -2.75
C ALA A 192 -2.21 10.65 -4.03
N PHE A 193 -2.28 11.44 -5.10
CA PHE A 193 -2.81 11.01 -6.39
C PHE A 193 -2.03 9.82 -6.96
N ARG A 194 -0.69 9.93 -7.01
CA ARG A 194 0.18 8.82 -7.44
C ARG A 194 0.03 7.61 -6.52
N ALA A 195 -0.06 7.83 -5.21
CA ALA A 195 -0.18 6.75 -4.24
C ALA A 195 -1.45 5.90 -4.41
N ILE A 196 -2.53 6.44 -5.00
CA ILE A 196 -3.72 5.64 -5.34
C ILE A 196 -3.34 4.51 -6.30
N PHE A 197 -2.61 4.81 -7.37
CA PHE A 197 -2.21 3.80 -8.35
C PHE A 197 -1.22 2.82 -7.75
N GLY A 198 -0.27 3.29 -6.93
CA GLY A 198 0.61 2.40 -6.18
C GLY A 198 -0.15 1.47 -5.23
N ALA A 199 -1.22 1.95 -4.60
CA ALA A 199 -2.09 1.15 -3.76
C ALA A 199 -2.87 0.10 -4.58
N VAL A 200 -3.42 0.47 -5.74
CA VAL A 200 -4.11 -0.46 -6.65
C VAL A 200 -3.19 -1.58 -7.10
N VAL A 201 -1.95 -1.26 -7.49
CA VAL A 201 -0.96 -2.28 -7.86
C VAL A 201 -0.65 -3.20 -6.69
N LEU A 202 -0.53 -2.66 -5.48
CA LEU A 202 -0.21 -3.47 -4.30
C LEU A 202 -1.38 -4.37 -3.87
N ASP A 203 -2.62 -3.90 -4.02
CA ASP A 203 -3.84 -4.64 -3.72
C ASP A 203 -4.07 -5.75 -4.75
N SER A 204 -4.06 -5.41 -6.04
CA SER A 204 -4.32 -6.34 -7.15
C SER A 204 -3.14 -7.23 -7.58
N LYS A 205 -1.91 -6.89 -7.14
CA LYS A 205 -0.65 -7.50 -7.63
C LYS A 205 -0.43 -7.35 -9.15
N SER A 206 -1.01 -6.33 -9.78
CA SER A 206 -0.90 -6.08 -11.22
C SER A 206 -0.58 -4.63 -11.55
N LEU A 207 0.49 -4.38 -12.31
CA LEU A 207 0.84 -3.05 -12.82
C LEU A 207 -0.22 -2.51 -13.79
N ASP A 208 -0.73 -3.39 -14.65
CA ASP A 208 -1.74 -3.10 -15.66
C ASP A 208 -3.09 -2.69 -15.03
N ALA A 209 -3.45 -3.26 -13.88
CA ALA A 209 -4.62 -2.79 -13.13
C ALA A 209 -4.47 -1.33 -12.67
N GLY A 210 -3.27 -0.92 -12.22
CA GLY A 210 -2.99 0.46 -11.84
C GLY A 210 -3.07 1.43 -13.02
N GLY A 211 -2.55 1.03 -14.19
CA GLY A 211 -2.64 1.76 -15.45
C GLY A 211 -4.09 1.96 -15.90
N ARG A 212 -4.91 0.89 -15.91
CA ARG A 212 -6.34 0.98 -16.24
C ARG A 212 -7.10 1.96 -15.36
N VAL A 213 -6.87 1.97 -14.05
CA VAL A 213 -7.52 2.93 -13.15
C VAL A 213 -7.07 4.36 -13.47
N PHE A 214 -5.79 4.58 -13.75
CA PHE A 214 -5.29 5.88 -14.18
C PHE A 214 -5.96 6.38 -15.47
N MET A 215 -6.03 5.52 -16.48
CA MET A 215 -6.66 5.85 -17.76
C MET A 215 -8.15 6.11 -17.61
N GLY A 216 -8.87 5.27 -16.86
CA GLY A 216 -10.30 5.46 -16.60
C GLY A 216 -10.61 6.78 -15.88
N ILE A 217 -9.74 7.19 -14.94
CA ILE A 217 -9.83 8.51 -14.30
C ILE A 217 -9.62 9.62 -15.33
N ARG A 218 -8.61 9.51 -16.20
CA ARG A 218 -8.31 10.54 -17.21
C ARG A 218 -9.44 10.71 -18.22
N ASP A 219 -10.02 9.62 -18.67
CA ASP A 219 -11.10 9.59 -19.67
C ASP A 219 -12.43 10.07 -19.06
N GLY A 220 -12.75 9.64 -17.82
CA GLY A 220 -13.97 10.03 -17.13
C GLY A 220 -13.96 11.44 -16.55
N ILE A 221 -12.78 12.02 -16.33
CA ILE A 221 -12.65 13.38 -15.78
C ILE A 221 -12.90 14.45 -16.85
N GLY A 222 -12.94 14.15 -18.15
CA GLY A 222 -12.96 15.19 -19.17
C GLY A 222 -11.68 16.02 -19.09
N MET A 223 -10.53 15.36 -19.10
CA MET A 223 -9.28 16.03 -19.44
C MET A 223 -9.22 16.20 -20.94
N ASP A 224 -9.67 17.36 -21.41
CA ASP A 224 -9.41 17.91 -22.75
C ASP A 224 -7.92 18.27 -22.95
N MET A 225 -7.00 17.49 -22.36
CA MET A 225 -5.70 17.34 -22.97
C MET A 225 -5.94 16.49 -24.19
N ALA A 226 -6.17 17.16 -25.32
CA ALA A 226 -6.08 16.57 -26.65
C ALA A 226 -4.77 15.77 -26.73
N LEU A 227 -4.86 14.48 -26.44
CA LEU A 227 -3.99 13.49 -27.02
C LEU A 227 -4.37 13.51 -28.50
N PRO A 228 -3.50 14.04 -29.39
CA PRO A 228 -3.75 13.85 -30.80
C PRO A 228 -3.86 12.33 -31.02
N LYS A 229 -5.01 11.93 -31.57
CA LYS A 229 -5.18 10.61 -32.18
C LYS A 229 -4.14 10.41 -33.27
#